data_AF-A0A3D4PP02-F1
#
_entry.id   AF-A0A3D4PP02-F1
#
_cell.length_a   1.000
_cell.length_b   1.000
_cell.length_c   1.000
_cell.angle_alpha   90.00
_cell.angle_beta   90.00
_cell.angle_gamma   90.00
#
_symmetry.space_group_name_H-M   'P 1'
#
loop_
_entity.id
_entity.type
_entity.pdbx_description
1 polymer ?
#
loop_
_entity_poly.entity_id
_entity_poly.type
_entity_poly.pdbx_seq_one_letter_code
_entity_poly.pdbx_strand_id
1 'polypeptide(L)'
;VRAFEPFRAPLSEADIARRRPETLTPRQREILSEVGYPYSLDEYRLHLTLTDSLDASSLAASLGTPDEVDAAIGTHFAEFDGVDIALTALALFIEPASGEPFRIHSIHQLRETA
;
A
#
# COMPACT_ATOMS: atom_id res chain seq x y z
N VAL A 1 2.56 14.59 -3.93
CA VAL A 1 3.80 15.36 -4.17
C VAL A 1 4.38 14.97 -5.52
N ARG A 2 4.57 15.92 -6.45
CA ARG A 2 5.13 15.65 -7.79
C ARG A 2 6.65 15.90 -7.91
N ALA A 3 7.24 16.57 -6.92
CA ALA A 3 8.63 17.01 -6.95
C ALA A 3 9.65 15.85 -7.06
N PHE A 4 9.25 14.63 -6.69
CA PHE A 4 10.11 13.45 -6.74
C PHE A 4 9.99 12.62 -8.02
N GLU A 5 9.04 12.95 -8.89
CA GLU A 5 8.82 12.21 -10.15
C GLU A 5 10.11 12.08 -10.99
N PRO A 6 10.94 13.12 -11.16
CA PRO A 6 12.14 13.03 -11.99
C PRO A 6 13.22 12.05 -11.49
N PHE A 7 13.14 11.59 -10.24
CA PHE A 7 14.09 10.63 -9.67
C PHE A 7 13.69 9.18 -9.88
N ARG A 8 12.44 8.91 -10.32
CA ARG A 8 11.98 7.55 -10.61
C ARG A 8 12.48 7.13 -11.98
N ALA A 9 12.84 5.86 -12.12
CA ALA A 9 12.97 5.26 -13.45
C ALA A 9 11.65 5.34 -14.22
N PRO A 10 11.67 5.54 -15.55
CA PRO A 10 10.48 5.37 -16.38
C PRO A 10 9.88 3.97 -16.20
N LEU A 11 8.56 3.86 -16.24
CA LEU A 11 7.91 2.55 -16.19
C LEU A 11 8.25 1.74 -17.44
N SER A 12 8.57 0.46 -17.26
CA SER A 12 8.63 -0.47 -18.38
C SER A 12 7.22 -0.88 -18.84
N GLU A 13 7.10 -1.43 -20.04
CA GLU A 13 5.83 -2.03 -20.50
C GLU A 13 5.34 -3.12 -19.55
N ALA A 14 6.26 -3.91 -18.99
CA ALA A 14 5.96 -4.93 -17.99
C ALA A 14 5.39 -4.32 -16.70
N ASP A 15 5.93 -3.19 -16.24
CA ASP A 15 5.41 -2.49 -15.07
C ASP A 15 4.00 -1.96 -15.31
N ILE A 16 3.74 -1.39 -16.49
CA ILE A 16 2.40 -0.91 -16.88
C ILE A 16 1.42 -2.08 -16.93
N ALA A 17 1.76 -3.17 -17.63
CA ALA A 17 0.91 -4.34 -17.78
C ALA A 17 0.54 -4.97 -16.42
N ARG A 18 1.49 -5.03 -15.48
CA ARG A 18 1.25 -5.53 -14.12
C ARG A 18 0.18 -4.72 -13.36
N ARG A 19 -0.04 -3.46 -13.72
CA ARG A 19 -1.08 -2.60 -13.12
C ARG A 19 -2.46 -2.73 -13.76
N ARG A 20 -2.61 -3.54 -14.82
CA ARG A 20 -3.90 -3.80 -15.50
C ARG A 20 -4.66 -2.51 -15.87
N PRO A 21 -4.07 -1.61 -16.68
CA PRO A 21 -4.62 -0.29 -16.98
C PRO A 21 -6.03 -0.32 -17.57
N GLU A 22 -6.44 -1.42 -18.20
CA GLU A 22 -7.79 -1.68 -18.69
C GLU A 22 -8.85 -1.70 -17.58
N THR A 23 -8.46 -2.05 -16.36
CA THR A 23 -9.35 -2.07 -15.17
C THR A 23 -9.41 -0.72 -14.45
N LEU A 24 -8.51 0.20 -14.79
CA LEU A 24 -8.39 1.50 -14.14
C LEU A 24 -9.40 2.51 -14.71
N THR A 25 -9.83 3.42 -13.85
CA THR A 25 -10.60 4.61 -14.27
C THR A 25 -9.73 5.53 -15.14
N PRO A 26 -10.32 6.44 -15.95
CA PRO A 26 -9.55 7.41 -16.72
C PRO A 26 -8.55 8.20 -15.84
N ARG A 27 -8.99 8.64 -14.65
CA ARG A 27 -8.15 9.39 -13.71
C ARG A 27 -6.97 8.56 -13.21
N GLN A 28 -7.20 7.31 -12.85
CA GLN A 28 -6.14 6.40 -12.38
C GLN A 28 -5.11 6.11 -13.47
N ARG A 29 -5.51 6.05 -14.75
CA ARG A 29 -4.57 5.91 -15.88
C ARG A 29 -3.70 7.16 -16.06
N GLU A 30 -4.27 8.34 -15.91
CA GLU A 30 -3.50 9.59 -15.91
C GLU A 30 -2.45 9.57 -14.79
N ILE A 31 -2.86 9.23 -13.56
CA ILE A 31 -1.95 9.15 -12.42
C ILE A 31 -0.87 8.08 -12.65
N LEU A 32 -1.22 6.91 -13.20
CA LEU A 32 -0.24 5.88 -13.59
C LEU A 32 0.80 6.44 -14.56
N SER A 33 0.37 7.20 -15.56
CA SER A 33 1.28 7.79 -16.56
C SER A 33 2.16 8.91 -15.98
N GLU A 34 1.63 9.70 -15.04
CA GLU A 34 2.34 10.83 -14.45
C GLU A 34 3.32 10.40 -13.37
N VAL A 35 2.88 9.53 -12.44
CA VAL A 35 3.63 9.24 -11.20
C VAL A 35 3.90 7.75 -10.99
N GLY A 36 3.51 6.89 -11.94
CA GLY A 36 3.94 5.50 -11.99
C GLY A 36 3.13 4.52 -11.14
N TYR A 37 2.12 5.01 -10.40
CA TYR A 37 1.26 4.19 -9.56
C TYR A 37 -0.16 4.79 -9.46
N PRO A 38 -1.22 4.05 -9.83
CA PRO A 38 -2.54 4.61 -10.11
C PRO A 38 -3.31 5.10 -8.87
N TYR A 39 -2.96 4.62 -7.68
CA TYR A 39 -3.63 4.97 -6.42
C TYR A 39 -2.83 6.00 -5.61
N SER A 40 -2.13 6.89 -6.31
CA SER A 40 -1.37 8.00 -5.71
C SER A 40 -2.18 9.29 -5.73
N LEU A 41 -1.60 10.36 -5.17
CA LEU A 41 -2.18 11.72 -5.22
C LEU A 41 -3.60 11.75 -4.61
N ASP A 42 -4.60 12.12 -5.41
CA ASP A 42 -6.01 12.22 -5.06
C ASP A 42 -6.70 10.86 -4.89
N GLU A 43 -6.10 9.77 -5.37
CA GLU A 43 -6.59 8.40 -5.19
C GLU A 43 -5.96 7.69 -3.97
N TYR A 44 -5.07 8.37 -3.24
CA TYR A 44 -4.38 7.77 -2.10
C TYR A 44 -5.33 7.54 -0.91
N ARG A 45 -5.30 6.32 -0.38
CA ARG A 45 -5.99 5.95 0.86
C ARG A 45 -4.97 5.30 1.80
N LEU A 46 -4.81 5.86 2.99
CA LEU A 46 -3.97 5.24 4.02
C LEU A 46 -4.59 3.90 4.41
N HIS A 47 -3.81 2.83 4.30
CA HIS A 47 -4.18 1.49 4.71
C HIS A 47 -2.92 0.75 5.15
N LEU A 48 -3.11 -0.27 5.97
CA LEU A 48 -2.07 -1.20 6.38
C LEU A 48 -2.51 -2.60 5.94
N THR A 49 -1.65 -3.28 5.19
CA THR A 49 -1.92 -4.65 4.78
C THR A 49 -1.89 -5.57 6.00
N LEU A 50 -3.01 -6.19 6.32
CA LEU A 50 -3.14 -7.11 7.46
C LEU A 50 -2.87 -8.56 7.08
N THR A 51 -3.21 -8.95 5.84
CA THR A 51 -3.02 -10.29 5.30
C THR A 51 -2.55 -10.20 3.85
N ASP A 52 -2.04 -11.32 3.33
CA ASP A 52 -1.93 -11.48 1.88
C ASP A 52 -3.32 -11.63 1.24
N SER A 53 -3.38 -11.67 -0.09
CA SER A 53 -4.60 -11.93 -0.85
C SER A 53 -5.23 -13.23 -0.39
N LEU A 54 -6.45 -13.14 0.09
CA LEU A 54 -7.24 -14.28 0.49
C LEU A 54 -8.02 -14.77 -0.73
N ASP A 55 -7.43 -15.69 -1.50
CA ASP A 55 -8.18 -16.29 -2.60
C ASP A 55 -9.39 -17.10 -2.06
N ALA A 56 -10.47 -17.17 -2.85
CA ALA A 56 -11.72 -17.80 -2.43
C ALA A 56 -11.52 -19.28 -2.03
N SER A 57 -10.53 -19.95 -2.61
CA SER A 57 -10.13 -21.32 -2.25
C SER A 57 -9.46 -21.43 -0.88
N SER A 58 -8.61 -20.47 -0.51
CA SER A 58 -7.85 -20.40 0.74
C SER A 58 -8.74 -19.95 1.89
N LEU A 59 -9.69 -19.04 1.62
CA LEU A 59 -10.71 -18.63 2.58
C LEU A 59 -11.56 -19.82 3.02
N ALA A 60 -12.12 -20.55 2.05
CA ALA A 60 -12.99 -21.70 2.28
C ALA A 60 -12.28 -22.90 2.94
N ALA A 61 -10.97 -23.05 2.74
CA ALA A 61 -10.21 -24.19 3.26
C ALA A 61 -9.72 -24.01 4.70
N SER A 62 -9.41 -22.77 5.13
CA SER A 62 -8.66 -22.56 6.38
C SER A 62 -9.04 -21.31 7.20
N LEU A 63 -9.68 -20.29 6.62
CA LEU A 63 -9.84 -18.98 7.26
C LEU A 63 -11.30 -18.57 7.52
N GLY A 64 -12.27 -19.28 6.95
CA GLY A 64 -13.70 -19.02 7.13
C GLY A 64 -14.32 -18.24 5.96
N THR A 65 -15.49 -17.64 6.19
CA THR A 65 -16.16 -16.72 5.28
C THR A 65 -15.54 -15.31 5.35
N PRO A 66 -15.75 -14.43 4.35
CA PRO A 66 -15.24 -13.06 4.42
C PRO A 66 -15.69 -12.33 5.69
N ASP A 67 -16.96 -12.51 6.08
CA ASP A 67 -17.54 -11.90 7.28
C ASP A 67 -16.87 -12.41 8.57
N GLU A 68 -16.48 -13.70 8.61
CA GLU A 68 -15.76 -14.27 9.76
C GLU A 68 -14.34 -13.71 9.86
N VAL A 69 -13.66 -13.50 8.72
CA VAL A 69 -12.34 -12.86 8.67
C VAL A 69 -12.44 -11.41 9.13
N ASP A 70 -13.42 -10.66 8.63
CA ASP A 70 -13.66 -9.27 9.03
C ASP A 70 -13.97 -9.17 10.53
N ALA A 71 -14.80 -10.07 11.07
CA ALA A 71 -15.09 -10.13 12.50
C ALA A 71 -13.85 -10.46 13.34
N ALA A 72 -13.00 -11.39 12.87
CA ALA A 72 -11.76 -11.75 13.53
C ALA A 72 -10.76 -10.58 13.53
N ILE A 73 -10.60 -9.88 12.40
CA ILE A 73 -9.77 -8.67 12.28
C ILE A 73 -10.30 -7.58 13.22
N GLY A 74 -11.61 -7.31 13.19
CA GLY A 74 -12.24 -6.31 14.06
C GLY A 74 -12.04 -6.62 15.53
N THR A 75 -12.14 -7.89 15.93
CA THR A 75 -11.88 -8.33 17.31
C THR A 75 -10.40 -8.17 17.67
N HIS A 76 -9.48 -8.58 16.80
CA HIS A 76 -8.04 -8.54 17.06
C HIS A 76 -7.51 -7.11 17.20
N PHE A 77 -8.00 -6.18 16.38
CA PHE A 77 -7.59 -4.78 16.37
C PHE A 77 -8.58 -3.84 17.09
N ALA A 78 -9.49 -4.38 17.90
CA ALA A 78 -10.51 -3.59 18.60
C ALA A 78 -9.92 -2.46 19.47
N GLU A 79 -8.71 -2.64 20.00
CA GLU A 79 -8.01 -1.61 20.79
C GLU A 79 -7.61 -0.38 19.95
N PHE A 80 -7.49 -0.52 18.64
CA PHE A 80 -7.08 0.53 17.72
C PHE A 80 -8.23 1.10 16.89
N ASP A 81 -9.43 0.52 16.96
CA ASP A 81 -10.58 0.98 16.18
C ASP A 81 -11.07 2.35 16.67
N GLY A 82 -11.14 3.32 15.76
CA GLY A 82 -11.48 4.71 16.06
C GLY A 82 -10.47 5.45 16.95
N VAL A 83 -9.28 4.89 17.18
CA VAL A 83 -8.23 5.50 17.99
C VAL A 83 -7.25 6.28 17.12
N ASP A 84 -6.96 7.51 17.52
CA ASP A 84 -5.90 8.31 16.90
C ASP A 84 -4.52 7.73 17.23
N ILE A 85 -3.80 7.29 16.20
CA ILE A 85 -2.43 6.79 16.33
C ILE A 85 -1.46 7.88 15.87
N ALA A 86 -0.60 8.34 16.78
CA ALA A 86 0.42 9.32 16.46
C ALA A 86 1.48 8.71 15.52
N LEU A 87 1.61 9.29 14.32
CA LEU A 87 2.72 8.99 13.42
C LEU A 87 3.95 9.77 13.89
N THR A 88 4.88 9.08 14.54
CA THR A 88 6.06 9.70 15.17
C THR A 88 7.32 9.64 14.31
N ALA A 89 7.34 8.80 13.28
CA ALA A 89 8.50 8.65 12.41
C ALA A 89 8.12 8.19 11.00
N LEU A 90 9.01 8.50 10.04
CA LEU A 90 9.02 7.94 8.70
C LEU A 90 10.27 7.08 8.52
N ALA A 91 10.10 5.85 8.07
CA ALA A 91 11.22 4.97 7.73
C ALA A 91 11.33 4.83 6.20
N LEU A 92 12.54 5.01 5.69
CA LEU A 92 12.88 4.70 4.30
C LEU A 92 13.39 3.26 4.25
N PHE A 93 12.79 2.45 3.39
CA PHE A 93 13.18 1.06 3.16
C PHE A 93 13.79 0.90 1.77
N ILE A 94 14.70 -0.07 1.64
CA ILE A 94 15.27 -0.50 0.36
C ILE A 94 15.01 -1.98 0.18
N GLU A 95 14.51 -2.35 -0.99
CA GLU A 95 14.52 -3.71 -1.53
C GLU A 95 15.80 -3.86 -2.37
N PRO A 96 16.82 -4.62 -1.91
CA PRO A 96 18.12 -4.67 -2.60
C PRO A 96 18.03 -5.21 -4.04
N ALA A 97 17.14 -6.17 -4.26
CA ALA A 97 16.76 -6.71 -5.55
C ALA A 97 15.30 -7.16 -5.51
N SER A 98 14.63 -7.19 -6.67
CA SER A 98 13.21 -7.58 -6.78
C SER A 98 12.93 -8.91 -6.09
N GLY A 99 12.03 -8.91 -5.10
CA GLY A 99 11.61 -10.06 -4.30
C GLY A 99 12.44 -10.30 -3.04
N GLU A 100 13.51 -9.53 -2.79
CA GLU A 100 14.26 -9.64 -1.54
C GLU A 100 13.57 -8.90 -0.38
N PRO A 101 13.79 -9.35 0.88
CA PRO A 101 13.28 -8.64 2.04
C PRO A 101 13.72 -7.18 2.08
N PHE A 102 12.77 -6.28 2.36
CA PHE A 102 13.06 -4.88 2.63
C PHE A 102 14.01 -4.73 3.81
N ARG A 103 14.95 -3.79 3.69
CA ARG A 103 15.87 -3.38 4.76
C ARG A 103 15.63 -1.91 5.10
N ILE A 104 15.70 -1.58 6.38
CA ILE A 104 15.63 -0.19 6.83
C ILE A 104 16.90 0.52 6.34
N HIS A 105 16.73 1.58 5.55
CA HIS A 105 17.81 2.49 5.16
C HIS A 105 17.98 3.61 6.18
N SER A 106 16.88 4.25 6.60
CA SER A 106 16.90 5.33 7.59
C SER A 106 15.55 5.49 8.27
N ILE A 107 15.56 6.03 9.49
CA ILE A 107 14.36 6.42 10.25
C ILE A 107 14.47 7.90 10.58
N HIS A 108 13.44 8.66 10.23
CA HIS A 108 13.36 10.10 10.42
C HIS A 108 12.21 10.40 11.39
N GLN A 109 12.54 10.90 12.58
CA GLN A 109 11.53 11.29 13.56
C GLN A 109 10.76 12.50 13.03
N LEU A 110 9.43 12.39 13.03
CA LEU A 110 8.53 13.50 12.79
C LEU A 110 8.54 14.36 14.05
N ARG A 111 8.89 15.64 13.90
CA ARG A 111 8.82 16.57 15.01
C ARG A 111 7.35 16.91 15.26
N GLU A 112 6.93 16.85 16.51
CA GLU A 112 5.65 17.47 16.89
C GLU A 112 5.69 18.93 16.46
N THR A 113 4.70 19.34 15.69
CA THR A 113 4.47 20.76 15.42
C THR A 113 3.75 21.28 16.65
N ALA A 114 4.46 22.08 17.45
CA ALA A 114 3.92 22.79 18.61
C ALA A 114 2.88 23.85 18.19
#